data_AF-A0A938YSN4-F1
#
_entry.id   AF-A0A938YSN4-F1
#
_cell.length_a   1.000
_cell.length_b   1.000
_cell.length_c   1.000
_cell.angle_alpha   90.00
_cell.angle_beta   90.00
_cell.angle_gamma   90.00
#
_symmetry.space_group_name_H-M   'P 1'
#
loop_
_entity.id
_entity.type
_entity.pdbx_description
1 polymer ?
#
loop_
_entity_poly.entity_id
_entity_poly.type
_entity_poly.pdbx_seq_one_letter_code
_entity_poly.pdbx_strand_id
1 'polypeptide(L)'
;MKDVDFLRAILETSILYVDMIEQSTLSKKPEEKSEAKPVKFGFCKCADCENLKWLAHANKRKRLILVSKKAFEKEMNNRANMGMGFFILIYAMMRAYLQILHPYSKPKTIESKTNRYFKKAMQVVAKDGLKAILNKISV
;
A
#
# COMPACT_ATOMS: atom_id res chain seq x y z
N MET A 1 7.86 7.18 17.81
CA MET A 1 6.78 6.16 17.79
C MET A 1 5.50 6.72 17.16
N LYS A 2 4.98 7.89 17.58
CA LYS A 2 3.76 8.49 17.00
C LYS A 2 3.79 8.68 15.47
N ASP A 3 4.91 9.13 14.89
CA ASP A 3 5.01 9.34 13.44
C ASP A 3 4.99 8.03 12.62
N VAL A 4 5.54 6.96 13.20
CA VAL A 4 5.58 5.62 12.58
C VAL A 4 4.17 5.04 12.49
N ASP A 5 3.39 5.19 13.56
CA ASP A 5 2.00 4.72 13.60
C ASP A 5 1.10 5.56 12.70
N PHE A 6 1.37 6.86 12.62
CA PHE A 6 0.71 7.78 11.71
C PHE A 6 0.94 7.42 10.23
N LEU A 7 2.20 7.21 9.85
CA LEU A 7 2.56 6.85 8.48
C LEU A 7 2.10 5.42 8.15
N ARG A 8 2.08 4.50 9.13
CA ARG A 8 1.40 3.20 9.01
C ARG A 8 -0.11 3.37 8.77
N ALA A 9 -0.79 4.25 9.50
CA ALA A 9 -2.22 4.48 9.32
C ALA A 9 -2.53 5.05 7.92
N ILE A 10 -1.69 5.94 7.39
CA ILE A 10 -1.86 6.47 6.02
C ILE A 10 -1.67 5.38 4.98
N LEU A 11 -0.66 4.52 5.18
CA LEU A 11 -0.36 3.39 4.33
C LEU A 11 -1.52 2.38 4.30
N GLU A 12 -2.03 2.01 5.47
CA GLU A 12 -3.20 1.12 5.63
C GLU A 12 -4.46 1.74 5.02
N THR A 13 -4.70 3.04 5.27
CA THR A 13 -5.85 3.77 4.71
C THR A 13 -5.78 3.85 3.18
N SER A 14 -4.59 4.08 2.62
CA SER A 14 -4.38 4.12 1.17
C SER A 14 -4.65 2.77 0.51
N ILE A 15 -4.29 1.67 1.18
CA ILE A 15 -4.58 0.31 0.72
C ILE A 15 -6.08 -0.01 0.88
N LEU A 16 -6.70 0.35 2.01
CA LEU A 16 -8.14 0.21 2.24
C LEU A 16 -8.96 0.94 1.17
N TYR A 17 -8.51 2.12 0.74
CA TYR A 17 -9.18 2.85 -0.34
C TYR A 17 -9.11 2.09 -1.67
N VAL A 18 -7.96 1.49 -2.01
CA VAL A 18 -7.86 0.60 -3.19
C VAL A 18 -8.73 -0.62 -3.03
N ASP A 19 -8.76 -1.19 -1.83
CA ASP A 19 -9.55 -2.37 -1.52
C ASP A 19 -11.05 -2.12 -1.74
N MET A 20 -11.58 -0.99 -1.24
CA MET A 20 -12.95 -0.58 -1.48
C MET A 20 -13.26 -0.42 -2.97
N ILE A 21 -12.35 0.14 -3.77
CA ILE A 21 -12.56 0.34 -5.21
C ILE A 21 -12.48 -0.99 -5.97
N GLU A 22 -11.48 -1.82 -5.68
CA GLU A 22 -11.26 -3.07 -6.40
C GLU A 22 -12.26 -4.16 -5.98
N GLN A 23 -12.56 -4.31 -4.68
CA GLN A 23 -13.59 -5.26 -4.23
C GLN A 23 -14.97 -4.87 -4.72
N SER A 24 -15.37 -3.59 -4.69
CA SER A 24 -16.67 -3.20 -5.28
C SER A 24 -16.75 -3.43 -6.78
N THR A 25 -15.61 -3.43 -7.49
CA THR A 25 -15.53 -3.75 -8.91
C THR A 25 -15.54 -5.28 -9.15
N LEU A 26 -14.93 -6.05 -8.26
CA LEU A 26 -14.88 -7.52 -8.31
C LEU A 26 -16.24 -8.15 -7.90
N SER A 27 -16.92 -7.59 -6.90
CA SER A 27 -18.25 -8.03 -6.42
C SER A 27 -19.39 -7.81 -7.42
N LYS A 28 -19.14 -7.09 -8.53
CA LYS A 28 -20.10 -6.92 -9.63
C LYS A 28 -20.06 -8.04 -10.67
N LYS A 29 -19.15 -9.01 -10.53
CA LYS A 29 -19.21 -10.24 -11.30
C LYS A 29 -20.16 -11.23 -10.59
N PRO A 30 -21.22 -11.70 -11.24
CA PRO A 30 -21.95 -12.85 -10.74
C PRO A 30 -21.00 -14.05 -10.78
N GLU A 31 -21.06 -14.90 -9.75
CA GLU A 31 -20.22 -16.10 -9.58
C GLU A 31 -18.82 -15.84 -9.02
N GLU A 32 -18.75 -15.59 -7.72
CA GLU A 32 -18.09 -16.49 -6.75
C GLU A 32 -18.17 -15.83 -5.36
N LYS A 33 -18.97 -16.41 -4.47
CA LYS A 33 -18.82 -16.20 -3.01
C LYS A 33 -17.55 -16.91 -2.54
N SER A 34 -16.39 -16.51 -3.05
CA SER A 34 -15.13 -16.79 -2.41
C SER A 34 -14.91 -15.66 -1.41
N GLU A 35 -15.04 -15.94 -0.12
CA GLU A 35 -14.48 -15.08 0.94
C GLU A 35 -12.98 -14.93 0.69
N ALA A 36 -12.61 -13.93 -0.11
CA ALA A 36 -11.23 -13.65 -0.41
C ALA A 36 -10.57 -13.25 0.92
N LYS A 37 -9.73 -14.13 1.47
CA LYS A 37 -9.02 -13.87 2.73
C LYS A 37 -8.43 -12.46 2.71
N PRO A 38 -8.53 -11.69 3.80
CA PRO A 38 -8.05 -10.32 3.83
C PRO A 38 -6.55 -10.28 3.51
N VAL A 39 -6.11 -9.28 2.74
CA VAL A 39 -4.69 -9.08 2.50
C VAL A 39 -4.06 -8.52 3.77
N LYS A 40 -3.02 -9.19 4.25
CA LYS A 40 -2.28 -8.77 5.44
C LYS A 40 -1.04 -7.97 5.05
N PHE A 41 -0.47 -7.28 6.02
CA PHE A 41 0.77 -6.51 5.87
C PHE A 41 1.76 -6.90 6.97
N GLY A 42 3.05 -6.85 6.62
CA GLY A 42 4.14 -7.12 7.56
C GLY A 42 5.47 -6.60 7.04
N PHE A 43 6.49 -6.64 7.89
CA PHE A 43 7.85 -6.28 7.51
C PHE A 43 8.63 -7.49 7.00
N CYS A 44 9.48 -7.24 6.00
CA CYS A 44 10.42 -8.19 5.43
C CYS A 44 11.85 -7.86 5.83
N LYS A 45 12.63 -8.92 6.02
CA LYS A 45 14.08 -8.89 6.25
C LYS A 45 14.84 -9.79 5.27
N CYS A 46 14.28 -10.09 4.10
CA CYS A 46 15.04 -10.84 3.10
C CYS A 46 16.18 -9.98 2.55
N ALA A 47 17.25 -10.62 2.07
CA ALA A 47 18.44 -9.93 1.55
C ALA A 47 18.09 -8.87 0.48
N ASP A 48 17.14 -9.16 -0.41
CA ASP A 48 16.65 -8.24 -1.43
C ASP A 48 15.97 -6.98 -0.84
N CYS A 49 15.26 -7.11 0.28
CA CYS A 49 14.66 -6.00 1.01
C CYS A 49 15.68 -5.23 1.86
N GLU A 50 16.67 -5.92 2.44
CA GLU A 50 17.74 -5.29 3.23
C GLU A 50 18.76 -4.54 2.38
N ASN A 51 18.94 -4.96 1.13
CA ASN A 51 19.73 -4.26 0.12
C ASN A 51 18.94 -3.19 -0.66
N LEU A 52 17.70 -2.89 -0.24
CA LEU A 52 16.81 -1.90 -0.87
C LEU A 52 16.53 -2.14 -2.36
N LYS A 53 16.77 -3.36 -2.86
CA LYS A 53 16.41 -3.76 -4.23
C LYS A 53 14.88 -3.85 -4.38
N TRP A 54 14.19 -4.18 -3.29
CA TRP A 54 12.73 -4.21 -3.21
C TRP A 54 12.23 -3.44 -2.00
N LEU A 55 11.40 -2.42 -2.23
CA LEU A 55 10.76 -1.64 -1.16
C LEU A 55 9.55 -2.38 -0.55
N ALA A 56 8.81 -3.10 -1.39
CA ALA A 56 7.76 -4.02 -0.98
C ALA A 56 7.62 -5.15 -2.01
N HIS A 57 7.16 -6.32 -1.57
CA HIS A 57 6.79 -7.42 -2.47
C HIS A 57 5.55 -8.16 -1.99
N ALA A 58 4.93 -8.90 -2.91
CA ALA A 58 3.70 -9.63 -2.69
C ALA A 58 3.96 -11.12 -2.45
N ASN A 59 3.51 -11.65 -1.31
CA ASN A 59 3.29 -13.08 -1.17
C ASN A 59 1.84 -13.41 -1.59
N LYS A 60 1.66 -13.75 -2.87
CA LYS A 60 0.34 -14.03 -3.47
C LYS A 60 -0.39 -15.17 -2.76
N ARG A 61 0.31 -16.26 -2.40
CA ARG A 61 -0.27 -17.43 -1.73
C ARG A 61 -0.80 -17.12 -0.33
N LYS A 62 0.00 -16.41 0.47
CA LYS A 62 -0.37 -16.02 1.84
C LYS A 62 -1.19 -14.72 1.88
N ARG A 63 -1.44 -14.10 0.73
CA ARG A 63 -2.06 -12.76 0.58
C ARG A 63 -1.45 -11.77 1.57
N LEU A 64 -0.12 -11.66 1.54
CA LEU A 64 0.66 -10.84 2.47
C LEU A 64 1.55 -9.87 1.69
N ILE A 65 1.41 -8.57 1.95
CA ILE A 65 2.37 -7.56 1.53
C ILE A 65 3.50 -7.53 2.55
N LEU A 66 4.72 -7.63 2.05
CA LEU A 66 5.93 -7.60 2.84
C LEU A 66 6.75 -6.36 2.46
N VAL A 67 6.97 -5.49 3.43
CA VAL A 67 7.61 -4.17 3.26
C VAL A 67 9.03 -4.22 3.80
N SER A 68 10.02 -3.67 3.10
CA SER A 68 11.37 -3.58 3.64
C SER A 68 11.38 -2.71 4.89
N LYS A 69 11.75 -3.30 6.03
CA LYS A 69 11.85 -2.57 7.29
C LYS A 69 12.87 -1.43 7.19
N LYS A 70 14.01 -1.69 6.55
CA LYS A 70 15.08 -0.71 6.32
C LYS A 70 14.64 0.44 5.42
N ALA A 71 13.88 0.15 4.35
CA ALA A 71 13.33 1.19 3.48
C ALA A 71 12.33 2.06 4.26
N PHE A 72 11.42 1.42 4.99
CA PHE A 72 10.46 2.12 5.85
C PHE A 72 11.19 3.02 6.85
N GLU A 73 12.11 2.47 7.65
CA GLU A 73 12.87 3.24 8.64
C GLU A 73 13.71 4.35 8.01
N LYS A 74 14.30 4.12 6.84
CA LYS A 74 15.04 5.16 6.11
C LYS A 74 14.13 6.32 5.76
N GLU A 75 12.98 6.07 5.14
CA GLU A 75 12.07 7.15 4.73
C GLU A 75 11.41 7.84 5.92
N MET A 76 11.13 7.10 7.00
CA MET A 76 10.64 7.65 8.27
C MET A 76 11.63 8.60 8.94
N ASN A 77 12.92 8.29 8.88
CA ASN A 77 13.97 9.06 9.55
C ASN A 77 14.59 10.13 8.64
N ASN A 78 14.21 10.19 7.36
CA ASN A 78 14.72 11.14 6.39
C ASN A 78 14.07 12.51 6.57
N ARG A 79 14.57 13.29 7.53
CA ARG A 79 14.09 14.65 7.85
C ARG A 79 14.13 15.63 6.67
N ALA A 80 15.01 15.40 5.68
CA ALA A 80 15.18 16.29 4.53
C ALA A 80 14.13 16.07 3.42
N ASN A 81 13.49 14.90 3.36
CA ASN A 81 12.59 14.50 2.27
C ASN A 81 11.34 13.74 2.77
N MET A 82 10.82 14.11 3.95
CA MET A 82 9.75 13.39 4.65
C MET A 82 8.48 13.08 3.83
N GLY A 83 8.27 13.70 2.66
CA GLY A 83 7.14 13.37 1.77
C GLY A 83 7.46 12.38 0.65
N MET A 84 8.53 12.61 -0.11
CA MET A 84 8.69 11.96 -1.44
C MET A 84 8.99 10.47 -1.34
N GLY A 85 9.85 10.06 -0.40
CA GLY A 85 10.16 8.64 -0.18
C GLY A 85 8.99 7.84 0.37
N PHE A 86 8.13 8.48 1.17
CA PHE A 86 6.92 7.86 1.69
C PHE A 86 5.90 7.57 0.58
N PHE A 87 5.74 8.48 -0.38
CA PHE A 87 4.90 8.26 -1.57
C PHE A 87 5.40 7.09 -2.43
N ILE A 88 6.71 6.96 -2.58
CA ILE A 88 7.32 5.81 -3.27
C ILE A 88 7.00 4.50 -2.54
N LEU A 89 6.99 4.51 -1.20
CA LEU A 89 6.65 3.33 -0.41
C LEU A 89 5.17 2.94 -0.55
N ILE A 90 4.25 3.91 -0.48
CA ILE A 90 2.82 3.69 -0.74
C ILE A 90 2.63 3.08 -2.13
N TYR A 91 3.27 3.66 -3.14
CA TYR A 91 3.19 3.17 -4.52
C TYR A 91 3.65 1.71 -4.63
N ALA A 92 4.80 1.36 -4.03
CA ALA A 92 5.33 0.01 -4.04
C ALA A 92 4.37 -1.00 -3.39
N MET A 93 3.72 -0.60 -2.28
CA MET A 93 2.76 -1.44 -1.58
C MET A 93 1.44 -1.58 -2.33
N MET A 94 0.94 -0.53 -2.97
CA MET A 94 -0.24 -0.61 -3.85
C MET A 94 0.04 -1.54 -5.03
N ARG A 95 1.24 -1.49 -5.60
CA ARG A 95 1.65 -2.41 -6.67
C ARG A 95 1.65 -3.85 -6.18
N ALA A 96 2.24 -4.12 -5.01
CA ALA A 96 2.22 -5.44 -4.39
C ALA A 96 0.79 -5.92 -4.09
N TYR A 97 -0.07 -5.02 -3.60
CA TYR A 97 -1.49 -5.28 -3.36
C TYR A 97 -2.21 -5.75 -4.63
N LEU A 98 -2.06 -5.01 -5.72
CA LEU A 98 -2.66 -5.35 -7.01
C LEU A 98 -2.12 -6.65 -7.59
N GLN A 99 -0.85 -6.99 -7.33
CA GLN A 99 -0.31 -8.31 -7.70
C GLN A 99 -0.95 -9.46 -6.91
N ILE A 100 -1.40 -9.22 -5.68
CA ILE A 100 -2.13 -10.20 -4.86
C ILE A 100 -3.57 -10.35 -5.37
N LEU A 101 -4.24 -9.24 -5.70
CA LEU A 101 -5.61 -9.26 -6.21
C LEU A 101 -5.71 -9.82 -7.63
N HIS A 102 -4.70 -9.56 -8.47
CA HIS A 102 -4.68 -9.96 -9.87
C HIS A 102 -3.45 -10.82 -10.18
N PRO A 103 -3.34 -12.03 -9.60
CA PRO A 103 -2.11 -12.83 -9.64
C PRO A 103 -1.67 -13.24 -11.04
N TYR A 104 -2.61 -13.32 -11.98
CA TYR A 104 -2.40 -13.70 -13.39
C TYR A 104 -2.31 -12.52 -14.35
N SER A 105 -2.47 -11.28 -13.87
CA SER A 105 -2.34 -10.10 -14.72
C SER A 105 -0.89 -9.85 -15.16
N LYS A 106 -0.73 -9.35 -16.39
CA LYS A 106 0.58 -8.97 -16.92
C LYS A 106 1.18 -7.81 -16.09
N PRO A 107 2.51 -7.73 -15.95
CA PRO A 107 3.16 -6.65 -15.17
C PRO A 107 2.75 -5.24 -15.61
N LYS A 108 2.63 -4.98 -16.92
CA LYS A 108 2.19 -3.68 -17.46
C LYS A 108 0.76 -3.32 -17.04
N THR A 109 -0.13 -4.30 -16.92
CA THR A 109 -1.51 -4.10 -16.47
C THR A 109 -1.54 -3.71 -14.99
N ILE A 110 -0.74 -4.39 -14.17
CA ILE A 110 -0.58 -4.06 -12.75
C ILE A 110 -0.05 -2.63 -12.59
N GLU A 111 0.97 -2.26 -13.36
CA GLU A 111 1.57 -0.93 -13.31
C GLU A 111 0.56 0.17 -13.71
N SER A 112 -0.16 -0.01 -14.81
CA SER A 112 -1.20 0.91 -15.24
C SER A 112 -2.29 1.10 -14.18
N LYS A 113 -2.77 0.01 -13.58
CA LYS A 113 -3.72 0.06 -12.45
C LYS A 113 -3.12 0.78 -11.24
N THR A 114 -1.86 0.47 -10.91
CA THR A 114 -1.15 1.11 -9.78
C THR A 114 -1.10 2.61 -9.97
N ASN A 115 -0.67 3.09 -11.15
CA ASN A 115 -0.61 4.52 -11.48
C ASN A 115 -1.98 5.20 -11.32
N ARG A 116 -3.03 4.57 -11.86
CA ARG A 116 -4.40 5.10 -11.80
C ARG A 116 -4.89 5.23 -10.36
N TYR A 117 -4.73 4.18 -9.55
CA TYR A 117 -5.21 4.19 -8.17
C TYR A 117 -4.35 5.05 -7.27
N PHE A 118 -3.04 5.03 -7.45
CA PHE A 118 -2.13 5.88 -6.70
C PHE A 118 -2.50 7.35 -6.88
N LYS A 119 -2.70 7.81 -8.13
CA LYS A 119 -3.14 9.18 -8.40
C LYS A 119 -4.44 9.54 -7.68
N LYS A 120 -5.45 8.66 -7.74
CA LYS A 120 -6.74 8.87 -7.07
C LYS A 120 -6.61 8.86 -5.55
N ALA A 121 -5.87 7.90 -4.99
CA ALA A 121 -5.63 7.80 -3.55
C ALA A 121 -4.91 9.06 -3.04
N MET A 122 -3.92 9.55 -3.77
CA MET A 122 -3.21 10.78 -3.39
C MET A 122 -4.09 12.02 -3.47
N GLN A 123 -5.00 12.10 -4.46
CA GLN A 123 -6.01 13.17 -4.52
C GLN A 123 -6.94 13.14 -3.31
N VAL A 124 -7.39 11.96 -2.89
CA VAL A 124 -8.24 11.79 -1.69
C VAL A 124 -7.47 12.08 -0.41
N VAL A 125 -6.22 11.61 -0.29
CA VAL A 125 -5.36 11.91 0.87
C VAL A 125 -5.09 13.40 0.98
N ALA A 126 -4.85 14.09 -0.13
CA ALA A 126 -4.65 15.53 -0.14
C ALA A 126 -5.92 16.32 0.23
N LYS A 127 -7.11 15.83 -0.17
CA LYS A 127 -8.38 16.54 0.02
C LYS A 127 -9.06 16.22 1.36
N ASP A 128 -9.26 14.94 1.64
CA ASP A 128 -10.05 14.45 2.78
C ASP A 128 -9.16 13.82 3.85
N GLY A 129 -8.06 13.18 3.40
CA GLY A 129 -7.10 12.50 4.25
C GLY A 129 -6.45 13.46 5.23
N LEU A 130 -5.81 14.54 4.77
CA LEU A 130 -5.04 15.47 5.62
C LEU A 130 -5.85 15.95 6.83
N LYS A 131 -7.13 16.23 6.64
CA LYS A 131 -8.05 16.69 7.70
C LYS A 131 -8.43 15.58 8.69
N ALA A 132 -8.76 14.38 8.21
CA ALA A 132 -9.07 13.22 9.06
C ALA A 132 -7.85 12.68 9.81
N ILE A 133 -6.70 12.76 9.15
CA ILE A 133 -5.36 12.40 9.62
C ILE A 133 -4.93 13.35 10.74
N LEU A 134 -5.05 14.67 10.55
CA LEU A 134 -4.80 15.66 11.61
C LEU A 134 -5.71 15.48 12.83
N ASN A 135 -7.01 15.23 12.60
CA ASN A 135 -7.96 14.99 13.69
C ASN A 135 -7.66 13.71 14.51
N LYS A 136 -7.00 12.70 13.91
CA LYS A 136 -6.58 11.49 14.64
C LYS A 136 -5.29 11.65 15.43
N ILE A 137 -4.45 12.65 15.13
CA ILE A 137 -3.19 12.90 15.87
C ILE A 137 -3.40 13.90 17.02
N SER A 138 -4.35 14.83 16.88
CA SER A 138 -4.65 15.87 17.88
C SER A 138 -5.44 15.38 19.11
N VAL A 139 -5.55 14.06 19.31
CA VAL A 139 -6.22 13.42 20.46
C VAL A 139 -5.19 12.65 21.29
#